data_AF-A0A8D0FN05-F1
#
_entry.id   AF-A0A8D0FN05-F1
#
_cell.length_a   1.000
_cell.length_b   1.000
_cell.length_c   1.000
_cell.angle_alpha   90.00
_cell.angle_beta   90.00
_cell.angle_gamma   90.00
#
_symmetry.space_group_name_H-M   'P 1'
#
loop_
_entity.id
_entity.type
_entity.pdbx_description
1 polymer ?
#
loop_
_entity_poly.entity_id
_entity_poly.type
_entity_poly.pdbx_seq_one_letter_code
_entity_poly.pdbx_strand_id
1 'polypeptide(L)' 'PCFSFQVCKQCKQDKRDVSAANFSLHEAHCLRFLTLCPECDEPVAQKDIKDHQTEAHKQVRNKTSILAVFSEGLL' A
#
# COMPACT_ATOMS: atom_id res chain seq x y z
N PRO A 1 -26.03 -26.76 7.11
CA PRO A 1 -25.25 -26.06 6.06
C PRO A 1 -23.82 -25.79 6.54
N CYS A 2 -22.85 -26.57 6.05
CA CYS A 2 -21.44 -26.31 6.28
C CYS A 2 -21.04 -25.14 5.37
N PHE A 3 -20.99 -23.92 5.91
CA PHE A 3 -20.42 -22.79 5.19
C PHE A 3 -18.90 -22.96 5.21
N SER A 4 -18.35 -23.54 4.14
CA SER A 4 -16.92 -23.57 3.92
C SER A 4 -16.46 -22.17 3.52
N PHE A 5 -15.41 -21.68 4.18
CA PHE A 5 -14.81 -20.39 3.89
C PHE A 5 -13.34 -20.57 3.48
N GLN A 6 -12.83 -19.64 2.68
CA GLN A 6 -11.46 -19.63 2.17
C GLN A 6 -10.85 -18.23 2.32
N VAL A 7 -9.53 -18.18 2.47
CA VAL A 7 -8.77 -16.94 2.69
C VAL A 7 -7.99 -16.60 1.42
N CYS A 8 -8.16 -15.36 0.94
CA CYS A 8 -7.39 -14.84 -0.19
C CYS A 8 -6.10 -14.19 0.30
N LYS A 9 -4.95 -14.74 -0.11
CA LYS A 9 -3.63 -14.25 0.34
C LYS A 9 -3.24 -12.89 -0.25
N GLN A 10 -3.87 -12.49 -1.34
CA GLN A 10 -3.52 -11.27 -2.07
C GLN A 10 -4.21 -10.03 -1.52
N CYS A 11 -5.30 -10.20 -0.77
CA CYS A 11 -6.08 -9.09 -0.28
C CYS A 11 -5.70 -8.81 1.20
N LYS A 12 -5.12 -7.64 1.48
CA LYS A 12 -4.72 -7.22 2.85
C LYS A 12 -5.89 -7.11 3.84
N GLN A 13 -7.10 -6.90 3.33
CA GLN A 13 -8.32 -6.77 4.13
C GLN A 13 -9.03 -8.12 4.37
N ASP A 14 -8.54 -9.21 3.76
CA ASP A 14 -9.08 -10.57 3.86
C ASP A 14 -8.45 -11.36 5.01
N LYS A 15 -8.56 -10.81 6.23
CA LYS A 15 -8.74 -11.67 7.41
C LYS A 15 -10.19 -12.15 7.56
N ARG A 16 -11.07 -11.80 6.62
CA ARG A 16 -12.46 -12.24 6.60
C ARG A 16 -12.60 -13.45 5.69
N ASP A 17 -13.25 -14.46 6.25
CA ASP A 17 -13.65 -15.68 5.61
C ASP A 17 -14.51 -15.42 4.36
N VAL A 18 -13.97 -15.66 3.15
CA VAL A 18 -14.72 -15.58 1.90
C VAL A 18 -15.46 -16.91 1.70
N SER A 19 -16.76 -16.87 1.41
CA SER A 19 -17.52 -18.11 1.11
C SER A 19 -16.84 -18.90 -0.01
N ALA A 20 -16.64 -20.20 0.20
CA ALA A 20 -16.00 -21.07 -0.79
C ALA A 20 -16.72 -21.06 -2.14
N ALA A 21 -18.05 -20.91 -2.13
CA ALA A 21 -18.85 -20.81 -3.36
C ALA A 21 -18.55 -19.55 -4.19
N ASN A 22 -18.09 -18.48 -3.55
CA ASN A 22 -17.78 -17.20 -4.20
C ASN A 22 -16.27 -16.96 -4.36
N PHE A 23 -15.43 -17.91 -3.90
CA PHE A 23 -13.99 -17.72 -3.84
C PHE A 23 -13.36 -17.49 -5.21
N SER A 24 -13.74 -18.27 -6.24
CA SER A 24 -13.21 -18.10 -7.60
C SER A 24 -13.50 -16.73 -8.21
N LEU A 25 -14.68 -16.16 -7.94
CA LEU A 25 -15.04 -14.82 -8.39
C LEU A 25 -14.26 -13.75 -7.64
N HIS A 26 -14.11 -13.92 -6.32
CA HIS A 26 -13.28 -13.05 -5.49
C HIS A 26 -11.81 -13.09 -5.90
N GLU A 27 -11.26 -14.27 -6.20
CA GLU A 27 -9.87 -14.43 -6.62
C GLU A 27 -9.62 -13.73 -7.96
N ALA A 28 -10.50 -13.91 -8.96
CA ALA A 28 -10.41 -13.19 -10.22
C ALA A 28 -10.53 -11.66 -10.05
N HIS A 29 -11.36 -11.20 -9.11
CA HIS A 29 -11.47 -9.80 -8.75
C HIS A 29 -10.18 -9.29 -8.07
N CYS A 30 -9.71 -9.90 -6.97
CA CYS A 30 -8.47 -9.50 -6.30
C CYS A 30 -7.30 -9.48 -7.29
N LEU A 31 -7.12 -10.52 -8.13
CA LEU A 31 -6.03 -10.55 -9.12
C LEU A 31 -6.11 -9.44 -10.16
N ARG A 32 -7.31 -9.03 -10.59
CA ARG A 32 -7.48 -7.97 -11.59
C ARG A 32 -7.30 -6.57 -11.02
N PHE A 33 -7.70 -6.36 -9.76
CA PHE A 33 -7.80 -5.02 -9.18
C PHE A 33 -6.68 -4.69 -8.19
N LEU A 34 -5.78 -5.64 -7.92
CA LEU A 34 -4.55 -5.40 -7.17
C LEU A 34 -3.38 -5.13 -8.11
N THR A 35 -2.51 -4.21 -7.71
CA THR A 35 -1.21 -3.94 -8.33
C THR A 35 -0.14 -4.03 -7.26
N LEU A 36 1.08 -4.40 -7.64
CA LEU A 36 2.22 -4.34 -6.72
C LEU A 36 2.70 -2.91 -6.59
N CYS A 37 2.98 -2.49 -5.35
CA CYS A 37 3.64 -1.21 -5.10
C CYS A 37 5.08 -1.27 -5.60
N PRO A 38 5.55 -0.31 -6.41
CA PRO A 38 6.90 -0.35 -6.96
C PRO A 38 8.01 -0.07 -5.94
N GLU A 39 7.66 0.38 -4.73
CA GLU A 39 8.62 0.71 -3.67
C GLU A 39 8.82 -0.44 -2.66
N CYS A 40 7.79 -1.26 -2.45
CA CYS A 40 7.81 -2.31 -1.42
C CYS A 40 7.22 -3.67 -1.85
N ASP A 41 6.83 -3.82 -3.12
CA ASP A 41 6.22 -5.02 -3.70
C ASP A 41 4.95 -5.50 -2.99
N GLU A 42 4.31 -4.62 -2.22
CA GLU A 42 3.07 -4.94 -1.53
C GLU A 42 1.88 -4.94 -2.51
N PRO A 43 0.97 -5.94 -2.44
CA PRO A 43 -0.26 -5.92 -3.20
C PRO A 43 -1.23 -4.87 -2.64
N VAL A 44 -1.53 -3.85 -3.46
CA VAL A 44 -2.40 -2.73 -3.13
C VAL A 44 -3.50 -2.62 -4.18
N ALA A 45 -4.72 -2.24 -3.80
CA ALA A 45 -5.76 -1.97 -4.78
C ALA A 45 -5.32 -0.85 -5.74
N GLN A 46 -5.49 -1.06 -7.04
CA GLN A 46 -5.01 -0.15 -8.07
C GLN A 46 -5.53 1.28 -7.90
N LYS A 47 -6.78 1.43 -7.43
CA LYS A 47 -7.37 2.74 -7.12
C LYS A 47 -6.70 3.46 -5.94
N ASP A 48 -6.10 2.71 -5.02
CA ASP A 48 -5.58 3.22 -3.75
C ASP A 48 -4.03 3.33 -3.76
N ILE A 49 -3.37 2.98 -4.87
CA ILE A 49 -1.89 2.95 -4.95
C ILE A 49 -1.24 4.31 -4.68
N LYS A 50 -1.88 5.41 -5.11
CA LYS A 50 -1.39 6.76 -4.90
C LYS A 50 -1.44 7.17 -3.43
N ASP A 51 -2.55 6.84 -2.76
CA ASP A 51 -2.71 7.11 -1.34
C ASP A 51 -1.74 6.26 -0.52
N HIS A 52 -1.62 4.97 -0.85
CA HIS A 52 -0.62 4.08 -0.25
C HIS A 52 0.80 4.66 -0.34
N GLN A 53 1.26 5.08 -1.52
CA GLN A 53 2.58 5.70 -1.67
C GLN A 53 2.73 6.96 -0.81
N THR A 54 1.67 7.78 -0.77
CA THR A 54 1.67 9.04 -0.01
C THR A 54 1.70 8.84 1.50
N GLU A 55 1.08 7.78 2.01
CA GLU A 55 1.01 7.50 3.45
C GLU A 55 2.14 6.58 3.94
N ALA A 56 2.41 5.50 3.20
CA ALA A 56 3.37 4.46 3.59
C ALA A 56 4.81 4.77 3.15
N HIS A 57 4.99 5.54 2.08
CA HIS A 57 6.31 5.87 1.51
C HIS A 57 6.61 7.35 1.47
N LYS A 58 5.86 8.16 2.24
CA LYS A 58 6.16 9.59 2.36
C LYS A 58 7.61 9.78 2.80
N GLN A 59 8.46 10.23 1.88
CA GLN A 59 9.79 10.69 2.25
C GLN A 59 9.62 11.90 3.18
N VAL A 60 9.91 11.70 4.45
CA VAL A 60 10.09 12.79 5.40
C VAL A 60 11.35 13.53 4.93
N ARG A 61 11.16 14.60 4.15
CA ARG A 61 12.22 15.54 3.84
C ARG A 61 12.62 16.20 5.15
N ASN A 62 13.54 15.58 5.88
CA ASN A 62 14.21 16.18 7.02
C ASN A 62 14.97 17.41 6.51
N LYS A 63 14.34 18.58 6.60
CA LYS A 63 15.06 19.85 6.55
C LYS A 63 15.74 19.98 7.91
N THR A 64 16.88 19.33 8.08
CA THR A 64 17.77 19.63 9.19
C THR A 64 18.35 21.02 8.93
N SER A 65 17.63 22.05 9.39
CA SER A 65 18.16 23.39 9.56
C SER A 65 19.22 23.32 10.66
N ILE A 66 20.51 23.52 10.36
CA ILE A 66 21.56 24.13 11.20
C ILE A 66 22.78 24.34 10.28
N LEU A 67 22.85 25.52 9.68
CA LEU A 67 23.99 26.43 9.80
C LEU A 67 23.55 27.79 9.22
N ALA A 68 22.85 28.57 10.05
CA ALA A 68 22.96 30.01 9.95
C ALA A 68 24.38 30.41 10.34
N VAL A 69 24.88 31.47 9.72
CA VAL A 69 26.16 32.17 9.97
C VAL A 69 27.40 31.56 9.32
N PHE A 70 27.60 31.84 8.03
CA PHE A 70 28.91 32.26 7.55
C PHE A 70 28.78 33.49 6.64
N SER A 71 29.15 34.62 7.24
CA SER A 71 29.76 35.82 6.64
C SER A 71 28.98 36.58 5.56
N GLU A 72 28.24 37.58 6.01
CA GLU A 72 28.31 38.90 5.38
C GLU A 72 29.76 39.40 5.43
N GLY A 73 30.28 39.95 4.33
CA GLY A 73 31.64 40.48 4.29
C GLY A 73 32.16 40.73 2.87
N LEU A 74 31.42 41.53 2.09
CA LEU A 74 31.99 42.20 0.92
C LEU A 74 32.86 43.36 1.43
N LEU A 75 34.18 43.18 1.41
CA LEU A 75 35.17 44.26 1.33
C LEU A 75 36.36 43.79 0.49
#